data_AF-A0A7C8R749-F1
#
_entry.id   AF-A0A7C8R749-F1
#
_cell.length_a   1.000
_cell.length_b   1.000
_cell.length_c   1.000
_cell.angle_alpha   90.00
_cell.angle_beta   90.00
_cell.angle_gamma   90.00
#
_symmetry.space_group_name_H-M   'P 1'
#
loop_
_entity.id
_entity.type
_entity.pdbx_description
1 polymer ?
#
loop_
_entity_poly.entity_id
_entity_poly.type
_entity_poly.pdbx_seq_one_letter_code
_entity_poly.pdbx_strand_id
1 'polypeptide(L)'
;MVGDGSETHSSAARSKSPIKVQDELECALAGKALLNSPRFNKGSAFTAEERDAFQLNGLLPTAIHTLGQQTKRAYEQYLSYEHPIAKNQFLQSLRDQNEVLFYRLILDHLKEMFSIIYTPTEGDAIEQYSHLFRRPEGCFLDVENIDTVDEVVGQWAHPDDIDYIVVTDGEEILGIGDQGVGAIGISTAKLALMTLCAGVCT
;
A
#
# COMPACT_ATOMS: atom_id res chain seq x y z
N MET A 1 29.61 -45.29 -11.22
CA MET A 1 30.02 -44.02 -11.86
C MET A 1 28.81 -43.61 -12.70
N VAL A 2 27.83 -42.85 -12.20
CA VAL A 2 27.88 -41.46 -11.68
C VAL A 2 28.67 -40.58 -12.66
N GLY A 3 28.11 -39.58 -13.32
CA GLY A 3 26.76 -39.00 -13.23
C GLY A 3 26.57 -37.89 -14.27
N ASP A 4 25.31 -37.49 -14.37
CA ASP A 4 24.70 -36.42 -15.14
C ASP A 4 25.43 -35.07 -15.16
N GLY A 5 25.12 -34.29 -16.20
CA GLY A 5 25.44 -32.88 -16.29
C GLY A 5 24.66 -32.20 -17.41
N SER A 6 23.34 -32.28 -17.36
CA SER A 6 22.43 -31.50 -18.19
C SER A 6 22.59 -30.01 -17.87
N GLU A 7 23.13 -29.25 -18.82
CA GLU A 7 23.08 -27.79 -18.78
C GLU A 7 21.62 -27.35 -18.96
N THR A 8 20.95 -27.11 -17.84
CA THR A 8 19.65 -26.47 -17.81
C THR A 8 19.86 -24.97 -17.99
N HIS A 9 19.62 -24.48 -19.20
CA HIS A 9 19.33 -23.07 -19.43
C HIS A 9 18.02 -22.72 -18.71
N SER A 10 18.12 -22.26 -17.45
CA SER A 10 16.99 -21.62 -16.77
C SER A 10 16.83 -20.20 -17.31
N SER A 11 16.12 -20.10 -18.45
CA SER A 11 15.59 -18.84 -18.95
C SER A 11 14.45 -18.40 -18.04
N ALA A 12 14.77 -17.67 -16.98
CA ALA A 12 13.77 -16.89 -16.26
C ALA A 12 13.25 -15.80 -17.22
N ALA A 13 12.08 -16.02 -17.80
CA ALA A 13 11.39 -15.04 -18.60
C ALA A 13 11.11 -13.82 -17.72
N ARG A 14 11.95 -12.77 -17.83
CA ARG A 14 11.64 -11.46 -17.28
C ARG A 14 10.31 -11.03 -17.87
N SER A 15 9.32 -10.87 -16.99
CA SER A 15 8.02 -10.31 -17.33
C SER A 15 8.25 -9.02 -18.11
N LYS A 16 7.71 -8.93 -19.34
CA LYS A 16 7.77 -7.73 -20.18
C LYS A 16 6.77 -6.68 -19.66
N SER A 17 6.78 -6.41 -18.37
CA SER A 17 6.04 -5.28 -17.81
C SER A 17 6.74 -4.00 -18.27
N PRO A 18 6.03 -2.99 -18.78
CA PRO A 18 6.62 -1.68 -19.08
C PRO A 18 7.13 -0.99 -17.80
N ILE A 19 6.70 -1.45 -16.62
CA ILE A 19 7.05 -0.91 -15.31
C ILE A 19 8.35 -1.55 -14.82
N LYS A 20 9.35 -0.73 -14.52
CA LYS A 20 10.65 -1.18 -14.03
C LYS A 20 10.54 -1.59 -12.56
N VAL A 21 10.76 -2.87 -12.27
CA VAL A 21 10.91 -3.36 -10.90
C VAL A 21 12.35 -3.12 -10.47
N GLN A 22 12.56 -2.35 -9.40
CA GLN A 22 13.87 -2.22 -8.75
C GLN A 22 14.07 -3.39 -7.77
N ASP A 23 15.23 -4.05 -7.84
CA ASP A 23 15.53 -5.22 -7.00
C ASP A 23 15.87 -4.83 -5.54
N GLU A 24 16.43 -3.63 -5.34
CA GLU A 24 16.82 -3.09 -4.03
C GLU A 24 16.35 -1.64 -3.90
N LEU A 25 15.86 -1.27 -2.72
CA LEU A 25 15.42 0.09 -2.39
C LEU A 25 16.44 0.75 -1.47
N GLU A 26 17.03 1.86 -1.92
CA GLU A 26 17.87 2.69 -1.06
C GLU A 26 17.01 3.40 -0.01
N CYS A 27 17.40 3.29 1.26
CA CYS A 27 16.68 3.91 2.37
C CYS A 27 17.65 4.69 3.25
N ALA A 28 17.51 6.02 3.25
CA ALA A 28 18.27 6.92 4.12
C ALA A 28 17.64 7.10 5.51
N LEU A 29 16.44 6.54 5.76
CA LEU A 29 15.72 6.67 7.02
C LEU A 29 16.24 5.69 8.08
N ALA A 30 16.21 6.12 9.34
CA ALA A 30 16.56 5.30 10.50
C ALA A 30 15.65 5.62 11.71
N GLY A 31 15.69 4.76 12.72
CA GLY A 31 14.97 4.95 13.98
C GLY A 31 13.47 5.10 13.77
N LYS A 32 12.86 6.06 14.49
CA LYS A 32 11.42 6.33 14.39
C LYS A 32 10.97 6.82 13.02
N ALA A 33 11.83 7.52 12.27
CA ALA A 33 11.49 8.01 10.94
C ALA A 33 11.27 6.85 9.96
N LEU A 34 12.11 5.81 10.05
CA LEU A 34 11.93 4.57 9.29
C LEU A 34 10.64 3.85 9.67
N LEU A 35 10.35 3.73 10.97
CA LEU A 35 9.12 3.06 11.46
C LEU A 35 7.83 3.81 11.08
N ASN A 36 7.91 5.12 10.85
CA ASN A 36 6.79 5.95 10.41
C ASN A 36 6.69 6.08 8.89
N SER A 37 7.55 5.38 8.13
CA SER A 37 7.47 5.34 6.67
C SER A 37 6.82 4.01 6.24
N PRO A 38 5.56 4.01 5.78
CA PRO A 38 4.82 2.78 5.50
C PRO A 38 5.48 1.90 4.43
N ARG A 39 6.13 2.54 3.45
CA ARG A 39 6.87 1.91 2.35
C ARG A 39 8.10 1.13 2.82
N PHE A 40 8.79 1.61 3.86
CA PHE A 40 10.04 1.01 4.35
C PHE A 40 9.86 0.22 5.65
N ASN A 41 8.77 0.44 6.38
CA ASN A 41 8.54 -0.19 7.67
C ASN A 41 8.23 -1.68 7.53
N LYS A 42 9.11 -2.54 8.05
CA LYS A 42 8.91 -4.00 8.11
C LYS A 42 8.28 -4.47 9.42
N GLY A 43 7.99 -3.56 10.36
CA GLY A 43 7.51 -3.88 11.70
C GLY A 43 8.47 -4.83 12.42
N SER A 44 7.95 -5.91 13.00
CA SER A 44 8.79 -6.89 13.68
C SER A 44 9.64 -7.78 12.76
N ALA A 45 9.56 -7.63 11.42
CA ALA A 45 10.35 -8.40 10.47
C ALA A 45 11.74 -7.85 10.21
N PHE A 46 12.08 -6.67 10.73
CA PHE A 46 13.48 -6.21 10.68
C PHE A 46 14.39 -7.25 11.34
N THR A 47 15.43 -7.69 10.63
CA THR A 47 16.42 -8.64 11.15
C THR A 47 17.27 -8.00 12.25
N ALA A 48 18.10 -8.78 12.94
CA ALA A 48 19.00 -8.23 13.95
C ALA A 48 19.98 -7.22 13.31
N GLU A 49 20.52 -7.57 12.15
CA GLU A 49 21.46 -6.75 11.39
C GLU A 49 20.81 -5.46 10.90
N GLU A 50 19.57 -5.53 10.40
CA GLU A 50 18.81 -4.33 10.00
C GLU A 50 18.49 -3.44 11.20
N ARG A 51 18.17 -4.02 12.37
CA ARG A 51 17.89 -3.24 13.58
C ARG A 51 19.12 -2.51 14.09
N ASP A 52 20.30 -3.12 13.98
CA ASP A 52 21.57 -2.46 14.29
C ASP A 52 21.86 -1.34 13.28
N ALA A 53 21.77 -1.63 11.98
CA ALA A 53 22.07 -0.69 10.90
C ALA A 53 21.13 0.53 10.91
N PHE A 54 19.84 0.31 11.15
CA PHE A 54 18.82 1.37 11.14
C PHE A 54 18.47 1.90 12.53
N GLN A 55 19.26 1.60 13.57
CA GLN A 55 19.07 2.14 14.93
C GLN A 55 17.67 1.87 15.52
N LEU A 56 17.18 0.63 15.35
CA LEU A 56 15.85 0.20 15.81
C LEU A 56 15.87 -0.53 17.16
N ASN A 57 17.06 -0.77 17.72
CA ASN A 57 17.20 -1.41 19.02
C ASN A 57 16.47 -0.63 20.12
N GLY A 58 15.60 -1.31 20.86
CA GLY A 58 14.74 -0.70 21.88
C GLY A 58 13.48 -0.03 21.35
N LEU A 59 13.31 0.11 20.02
CA LEU A 59 12.08 0.63 19.41
C LEU A 59 11.09 -0.47 19.03
N LEU A 60 11.55 -1.72 18.92
CA LEU A 60 10.74 -2.88 18.57
C LEU A 60 10.87 -3.98 19.63
N PRO A 61 9.83 -4.82 19.81
CA PRO A 61 9.95 -6.04 20.61
C PRO A 61 11.11 -6.92 20.13
N THR A 62 11.78 -7.63 21.06
CA THR A 62 12.96 -8.44 20.75
C THR A 62 12.69 -9.59 19.78
N ALA A 63 11.46 -10.12 19.79
CA ALA A 63 11.05 -11.15 18.85
C ALA A 63 11.08 -10.62 17.40
N ILE A 64 11.76 -11.36 16.53
CA ILE A 64 11.74 -11.14 15.08
C ILE A 64 10.67 -12.07 14.50
N HIS A 65 9.72 -11.50 13.77
CA HIS A 65 8.65 -12.26 13.12
C HIS A 65 8.80 -12.19 11.60
N THR A 66 8.66 -13.32 10.92
CA THR A 66 8.62 -13.35 9.46
C THR A 66 7.39 -12.60 8.93
N LEU A 67 7.44 -12.18 7.66
CA LEU A 67 6.28 -11.56 7.02
C LEU A 67 5.03 -12.45 7.13
N GLY A 68 5.15 -13.77 6.90
CA GLY A 68 4.02 -14.70 7.03
C GLY A 68 3.44 -14.79 8.45
N GLN A 69 4.27 -14.70 9.49
CA GLN A 69 3.79 -14.63 10.88
C GLN A 69 3.02 -13.32 11.14
N GLN A 70 3.50 -12.20 10.61
CA GLN A 70 2.80 -10.93 10.70
C GLN A 70 1.47 -10.96 9.93
N THR A 71 1.46 -11.54 8.73
CA THR A 71 0.24 -11.73 7.92
C THR A 71 -0.79 -12.57 8.67
N LYS A 72 -0.37 -13.69 9.26
CA LYS A 72 -1.27 -14.54 10.06
C LYS A 72 -1.91 -13.75 11.22
N ARG A 73 -1.12 -13.00 11.97
CA ARG A 73 -1.62 -12.16 13.08
C ARG A 73 -2.57 -11.07 12.57
N ALA A 74 -2.24 -10.41 11.46
CA ALA A 74 -3.07 -9.38 10.87
C ALA A 74 -4.41 -9.97 10.36
N TYR A 75 -4.39 -11.18 9.81
CA TYR A 75 -5.59 -11.89 9.40
C TYR A 75 -6.49 -12.27 10.59
N GLU A 76 -5.90 -12.76 11.69
CA GLU A 76 -6.65 -13.03 12.93
C GLU A 76 -7.32 -11.77 13.49
N GLN A 77 -6.62 -10.62 13.45
CA GLN A 77 -7.20 -9.32 13.81
C GLN A 77 -8.32 -8.91 12.86
N TYR A 78 -8.13 -9.05 11.55
CA TYR A 78 -9.15 -8.77 10.55
C TYR A 78 -10.43 -9.59 10.78
N LEU A 79 -10.30 -10.87 11.12
CA LEU A 79 -11.44 -11.75 11.43
C LEU A 79 -12.17 -11.38 12.72
N SER A 80 -11.51 -10.66 13.65
CA SER A 80 -12.12 -10.21 14.90
C SER A 80 -13.11 -9.06 14.72
N TYR A 81 -13.07 -8.36 13.59
CA TYR A 81 -14.02 -7.29 13.27
C TYR A 81 -15.27 -7.87 12.62
N GLU A 82 -16.44 -7.53 13.15
CA GLU A 82 -17.72 -8.02 12.64
C GLU A 82 -18.21 -7.22 11.42
N HIS A 83 -18.06 -5.90 11.47
CA HIS A 83 -18.63 -5.01 10.45
C HIS A 83 -17.65 -4.75 9.29
N PRO A 84 -18.13 -4.73 8.03
CA PRO A 84 -17.28 -4.46 6.87
C PRO A 84 -16.51 -3.14 6.96
N ILE A 85 -17.15 -2.07 7.42
CA ILE A 85 -16.49 -0.76 7.57
C ILE A 85 -15.35 -0.79 8.60
N ALA A 86 -15.48 -1.57 9.67
CA ALA A 86 -14.41 -1.74 10.66
C ALA A 86 -13.23 -2.54 10.08
N LYS A 87 -13.53 -3.56 9.25
CA LYS A 87 -12.51 -4.29 8.48
C LYS A 87 -11.79 -3.38 7.49
N ASN A 88 -12.50 -2.52 6.78
CA ASN A 88 -11.91 -1.53 5.88
C ASN A 88 -10.96 -0.59 6.65
N GLN A 89 -11.41 0.01 7.74
CA GLN A 89 -10.58 0.89 8.58
C GLN A 89 -9.34 0.18 9.14
N PHE A 90 -9.45 -1.11 9.49
CA PHE A 90 -8.30 -1.91 9.90
C PHE A 90 -7.28 -2.06 8.75
N LEU A 91 -7.76 -2.37 7.53
CA LEU A 91 -6.89 -2.50 6.37
C LEU A 91 -6.25 -1.17 5.98
N GLN A 92 -6.98 -0.05 6.02
CA GLN A 92 -6.39 1.28 5.78
C GLN A 92 -5.32 1.62 6.82
N SER A 93 -5.60 1.37 8.10
CA SER A 93 -4.62 1.54 9.18
C SER A 93 -3.39 0.65 8.99
N LEU A 94 -3.56 -0.56 8.47
CA LEU A 94 -2.45 -1.46 8.16
C LEU A 94 -1.58 -0.91 7.03
N ARG A 95 -2.20 -0.38 5.96
CA ARG A 95 -1.49 0.27 4.85
C ARG A 95 -0.69 1.47 5.33
N ASP A 96 -1.29 2.32 6.16
CA ASP A 96 -0.66 3.50 6.79
C ASP A 96 0.54 3.17 7.68
N GLN A 97 0.68 1.91 8.11
CA GLN A 97 1.78 1.49 8.97
C GLN A 97 2.82 0.67 8.21
N ASN A 98 2.37 -0.24 7.34
CA ASN A 98 3.22 -1.19 6.64
C ASN A 98 2.53 -1.63 5.35
N GLU A 99 2.95 -0.99 4.26
CA GLU A 99 2.37 -1.17 2.93
C GLU A 99 2.60 -2.60 2.39
N VAL A 100 3.79 -3.16 2.62
CA VAL A 100 4.14 -4.52 2.21
C VAL A 100 3.24 -5.55 2.90
N LEU A 101 2.99 -5.38 4.20
CA LEU A 101 2.12 -6.27 4.97
C LEU A 101 0.65 -6.14 4.53
N PHE A 102 0.18 -4.94 4.23
CA PHE A 102 -1.15 -4.69 3.67
C PHE A 102 -1.35 -5.45 2.36
N TYR A 103 -0.48 -5.23 1.37
CA TYR A 103 -0.61 -5.90 0.08
C TYR A 103 -0.43 -7.40 0.20
N ARG A 104 0.51 -7.87 1.02
CA ARG A 104 0.71 -9.31 1.26
C ARG A 104 -0.54 -9.97 1.82
N LEU A 105 -1.17 -9.36 2.82
CA LEU A 105 -2.39 -9.88 3.45
C LEU A 105 -3.54 -9.98 2.44
N ILE A 106 -3.75 -8.93 1.65
CA ILE A 106 -4.82 -8.93 0.65
C ILE A 106 -4.54 -9.94 -0.45
N LEU A 107 -3.31 -10.07 -0.94
CA LEU A 107 -2.98 -11.09 -1.95
C LEU A 107 -3.29 -12.51 -1.47
N ASP A 108 -2.98 -12.82 -0.20
CA ASP A 108 -3.26 -14.13 0.39
C ASP A 108 -4.78 -14.39 0.54
N HIS A 109 -5.61 -13.34 0.64
CA HIS A 109 -7.05 -13.43 0.93
C HIS A 109 -7.93 -12.62 -0.04
N LEU A 110 -7.49 -12.43 -1.30
CA LEU A 110 -8.06 -11.44 -2.21
C LEU A 110 -9.57 -11.62 -2.42
N LYS A 111 -10.02 -12.87 -2.61
CA LYS A 111 -11.44 -13.17 -2.83
C LYS A 111 -12.35 -12.69 -1.70
N GLU A 112 -11.86 -12.75 -0.47
CA GLU A 112 -12.62 -12.32 0.71
C GLU A 112 -12.52 -10.82 0.93
N MET A 113 -11.33 -10.25 0.75
CA MET A 113 -11.06 -8.85 1.08
C MET A 113 -11.42 -7.88 -0.06
N PHE A 114 -11.66 -8.37 -1.28
CA PHE A 114 -11.99 -7.53 -2.43
C PHE A 114 -13.18 -6.62 -2.18
N SER A 115 -14.28 -7.14 -1.62
CA SER A 115 -15.47 -6.32 -1.32
C SER A 115 -15.30 -5.38 -0.14
N ILE A 116 -14.20 -5.50 0.62
CA ILE A 116 -13.87 -4.63 1.75
C ILE A 116 -13.05 -3.42 1.29
N ILE A 117 -12.07 -3.62 0.41
CA ILE A 117 -11.20 -2.56 -0.14
C ILE A 117 -11.75 -1.92 -1.41
N TYR A 118 -12.91 -2.37 -1.86
CA TYR A 118 -13.62 -1.87 -3.02
C TYR A 118 -15.13 -1.92 -2.75
N THR A 119 -15.96 -1.89 -3.78
CA THR A 119 -17.41 -1.93 -3.64
C THR A 119 -17.92 -3.22 -2.96
N PRO A 120 -18.95 -3.13 -2.10
CA PRO A 120 -19.68 -1.92 -1.71
C PRO A 120 -19.04 -1.13 -0.55
N THR A 121 -18.19 -1.75 0.27
CA THR A 121 -17.73 -1.17 1.55
C THR A 121 -16.88 0.09 1.38
N GLU A 122 -16.10 0.19 0.30
CA GLU A 122 -15.36 1.42 0.00
C GLU A 122 -16.29 2.60 -0.29
N GLY A 123 -17.49 2.34 -0.85
CA GLY A 123 -18.53 3.36 -1.01
C GLY A 123 -18.99 3.91 0.34
N ASP A 124 -19.28 3.02 1.30
CA ASP A 124 -19.65 3.41 2.66
C ASP A 124 -18.54 4.24 3.35
N ALA A 125 -17.27 3.91 3.07
CA ALA A 125 -16.11 4.63 3.58
C ALA A 125 -15.97 6.03 2.95
N ILE A 126 -16.23 6.16 1.64
CA ILE A 126 -16.25 7.44 0.92
C ILE A 126 -17.37 8.33 1.44
N GLU A 127 -18.59 7.82 1.60
CA GLU A 127 -19.72 8.59 2.17
C GLU A 127 -19.41 9.10 3.58
N GLN A 128 -18.60 8.37 4.34
CA GLN A 128 -18.20 8.74 5.70
C GLN A 128 -16.82 9.40 5.76
N TYR A 129 -16.22 9.77 4.63
CA TYR A 129 -14.81 10.20 4.56
C TYR A 129 -14.46 11.29 5.57
N SER A 130 -15.30 12.34 5.66
CA SER A 130 -15.08 13.46 6.60
C SER A 130 -15.06 13.04 8.07
N HIS A 131 -15.84 12.02 8.44
CA HIS A 131 -15.87 11.48 9.80
C HIS A 131 -14.74 10.49 10.07
N LEU A 132 -14.31 9.76 9.03
CA LEU A 132 -13.27 8.74 9.11
C LEU A 132 -11.86 9.27 8.84
N PHE A 133 -11.73 10.53 8.43
CA PHE A 133 -10.47 11.17 8.08
C PHE A 133 -9.45 11.06 9.23
N ARG A 134 -8.25 10.55 8.90
CA ARG A 134 -7.14 10.39 9.85
C ARG A 134 -5.84 10.97 9.31
N ARG A 135 -5.46 10.53 8.12
CA ARG A 135 -4.23 10.95 7.43
C ARG A 135 -4.60 11.34 6.00
N PRO A 136 -4.09 12.46 5.48
CA PRO A 136 -4.29 12.79 4.08
C PRO A 136 -3.53 11.79 3.20
N GLU A 137 -4.19 11.37 2.13
CA GLU A 137 -3.62 10.50 1.11
C GLU A 137 -3.97 11.06 -0.26
N GLY A 138 -3.02 10.95 -1.19
CA GLY A 138 -3.18 11.49 -2.53
C GLY A 138 -3.08 13.02 -2.60
N CYS A 139 -3.00 13.49 -3.85
CA CYS A 139 -2.83 14.89 -4.18
C CYS A 139 -4.20 15.56 -4.40
N PHE A 140 -4.40 16.74 -3.80
CA PHE A 140 -5.61 17.55 -3.96
C PHE A 140 -5.26 18.79 -4.78
N LEU A 141 -5.96 18.99 -5.90
CA LEU A 141 -5.75 20.12 -6.80
C LEU A 141 -6.98 21.03 -6.74
N ASP A 142 -6.71 22.34 -6.67
CA ASP A 142 -7.75 23.36 -6.54
C ASP A 142 -7.96 24.08 -7.89
N VAL A 143 -9.21 24.12 -8.35
CA VAL A 143 -9.61 24.79 -9.59
C VAL A 143 -9.41 26.31 -9.51
N GLU A 144 -9.45 26.89 -8.31
CA GLU A 144 -9.23 28.33 -8.10
C GLU A 144 -7.73 28.71 -8.18
N ASN A 145 -6.83 27.73 -8.05
CA ASN A 145 -5.37 27.94 -7.98
C ASN A 145 -4.63 27.09 -9.03
N ILE A 146 -5.04 27.18 -10.30
CA ILE A 146 -4.46 26.37 -11.39
C ILE A 146 -2.96 26.60 -11.60
N ASP A 147 -2.46 27.81 -11.32
CA ASP A 147 -1.05 28.15 -11.51
C ASP A 147 -0.11 27.42 -10.52
N THR A 148 -0.65 26.82 -9.44
CA THR A 148 0.14 26.07 -8.45
C THR A 148 0.17 24.57 -8.71
N VAL A 149 -0.49 24.07 -9.75
CA VAL A 149 -0.62 22.61 -10.00
C VAL A 149 0.75 21.95 -10.13
N ASP A 150 1.66 22.52 -10.92
CA ASP A 150 3.00 21.95 -11.12
C ASP A 150 3.80 21.88 -9.81
N GLU A 151 3.67 22.90 -8.96
CA GLU A 151 4.30 22.93 -7.64
C GLU A 151 3.72 21.85 -6.73
N VAL A 152 2.38 21.76 -6.64
CA VAL A 152 1.69 20.81 -5.76
C VAL A 152 1.99 19.38 -6.18
N VAL A 153 1.95 19.06 -7.48
CA VAL A 153 2.30 17.73 -7.99
C VAL A 153 3.78 17.42 -7.74
N GLY A 154 4.66 18.40 -7.90
CA GLY A 154 6.10 18.26 -7.65
C GLY A 154 6.47 17.95 -6.19
N GLN A 155 5.56 18.17 -5.23
CA GLN A 155 5.78 17.78 -3.82
C GLN A 155 5.64 16.26 -3.58
N TRP A 156 4.98 15.52 -4.48
CA TRP A 156 4.69 14.10 -4.29
C TRP A 156 5.76 13.19 -4.84
N ALA A 157 6.18 13.42 -6.09
CA ALA A 157 7.22 12.64 -6.74
C ALA A 157 7.82 13.42 -7.91
N HIS A 158 9.04 13.06 -8.31
CA HIS A 158 9.60 13.54 -9.56
C HIS A 158 8.78 12.98 -10.74
N PRO A 159 8.54 13.74 -11.82
CA PRO A 159 7.72 13.27 -12.94
C PRO A 159 8.19 11.93 -13.56
N ASP A 160 9.50 11.69 -13.56
CA ASP A 160 10.09 10.44 -14.06
C ASP A 160 9.86 9.22 -13.15
N ASP A 161 9.37 9.43 -11.92
CA ASP A 161 9.06 8.38 -10.95
C ASP A 161 7.56 8.01 -10.94
N ILE A 162 6.72 8.69 -11.74
CA ILE A 162 5.27 8.46 -11.81
C ILE A 162 4.91 7.71 -13.09
N ASP A 163 4.48 6.46 -12.94
CA ASP A 163 4.02 5.63 -14.07
C ASP A 163 2.49 5.68 -14.29
N TYR A 164 1.71 5.97 -13.23
CA TYR A 164 0.26 5.83 -13.26
C TYR A 164 -0.44 6.81 -12.31
N ILE A 165 -1.48 7.49 -12.79
CA ILE A 165 -2.29 8.44 -12.01
C ILE A 165 -3.76 8.03 -12.14
N VAL A 166 -4.48 8.05 -11.01
CA VAL A 166 -5.93 7.98 -10.97
C VAL A 166 -6.46 9.29 -10.41
N VAL A 167 -7.30 9.96 -11.19
CA VAL A 167 -7.88 11.27 -10.84
C VAL A 167 -9.41 11.20 -10.88
N THR A 168 -10.05 11.97 -10.01
CA THR A 168 -11.51 12.15 -9.95
C THR A 168 -11.80 13.57 -9.48
N ASP A 169 -12.90 14.14 -9.97
CA ASP A 169 -13.51 15.38 -9.49
C ASP A 169 -14.58 15.13 -8.40
N GLY A 170 -15.00 13.88 -8.23
CA GLY A 170 -15.93 13.44 -7.19
C GLY A 170 -17.41 13.64 -7.47
N GLU A 171 -17.79 14.11 -8.66
CA GLU A 171 -19.17 14.50 -8.99
C GLU A 171 -20.13 13.30 -9.05
N GLU A 172 -19.66 12.13 -9.52
CA GLU A 172 -20.47 10.92 -9.60
C GLU A 172 -19.69 9.68 -9.14
N ILE A 173 -19.76 9.39 -7.84
CA ILE A 173 -19.21 8.17 -7.27
C ILE A 173 -20.27 7.08 -7.26
N LEU A 174 -20.09 6.07 -8.11
CA LEU A 174 -20.72 4.74 -8.06
C LEU A 174 -22.12 4.63 -7.42
N GLY A 175 -23.07 5.46 -7.86
CA GLY A 175 -24.46 5.44 -7.37
C GLY A 175 -24.71 6.10 -6.01
N ILE A 176 -23.67 6.59 -5.33
CA ILE A 176 -23.75 7.45 -4.13
C ILE A 176 -23.67 8.96 -4.47
N GLY A 177 -23.53 9.30 -5.75
CA GLY A 177 -23.61 10.67 -6.25
C GLY A 177 -22.35 11.50 -5.96
N ASP A 178 -22.54 12.79 -5.74
CA ASP A 178 -21.47 13.75 -5.48
C ASP A 178 -20.92 13.59 -4.06
N GLN A 179 -19.62 13.32 -3.97
CA GLN A 179 -18.89 13.12 -2.71
C GLN A 179 -17.76 14.14 -2.52
N GLY A 180 -17.59 15.07 -3.46
CA GLY A 180 -16.50 16.06 -3.47
C GLY A 180 -15.14 15.47 -3.10
N VAL A 181 -14.48 16.05 -2.11
CA VAL A 181 -13.13 15.63 -1.66
C VAL A 181 -13.09 14.18 -1.15
N GLY A 182 -14.20 13.65 -0.63
CA GLY A 182 -14.26 12.26 -0.15
C GLY A 182 -14.04 11.23 -1.26
N ALA A 183 -14.26 11.64 -2.51
CA ALA A 183 -14.02 10.82 -3.69
C ALA A 183 -12.57 10.38 -3.85
N ILE A 184 -11.59 11.00 -3.16
CA ILE A 184 -10.19 10.55 -3.19
C ILE A 184 -10.05 9.05 -2.85
N GLY A 185 -10.96 8.52 -2.02
CA GLY A 185 -11.04 7.08 -1.73
C GLY A 185 -11.15 6.20 -2.98
N ILE A 186 -11.87 6.64 -4.03
CA ILE A 186 -11.99 5.87 -5.27
C ILE A 186 -10.67 5.78 -6.02
N SER A 187 -9.89 6.87 -6.03
CA SER A 187 -8.57 6.91 -6.66
C SER A 187 -7.61 5.99 -5.92
N THR A 188 -7.59 6.10 -4.59
CA THR A 188 -6.75 5.25 -3.74
C THR A 188 -7.12 3.77 -3.87
N ALA A 189 -8.42 3.42 -3.87
CA ALA A 189 -8.87 2.05 -4.04
C ALA A 189 -8.50 1.48 -5.41
N LYS A 190 -8.66 2.26 -6.48
CA LYS A 190 -8.22 1.85 -7.84
C LYS A 190 -6.71 1.65 -7.91
N LEU A 191 -5.91 2.53 -7.31
CA LEU A 191 -4.45 2.37 -7.24
C LEU A 191 -4.07 1.07 -6.51
N ALA A 192 -4.69 0.79 -5.37
CA ALA A 192 -4.47 -0.46 -4.64
C ALA A 192 -4.81 -1.69 -5.51
N LEU A 193 -5.89 -1.66 -6.28
CA LEU A 193 -6.23 -2.73 -7.22
C LEU A 193 -5.22 -2.86 -8.35
N MET A 194 -4.68 -1.76 -8.87
CA MET A 194 -3.62 -1.80 -9.88
C MET A 194 -2.35 -2.45 -9.34
N THR A 195 -1.98 -2.17 -8.08
CA THR A 195 -0.87 -2.86 -7.43
C THR A 195 -1.17 -4.35 -7.24
N LEU A 196 -2.34 -4.70 -6.72
CA LEU A 196 -2.71 -6.10 -6.42
C LEU A 196 -2.88 -6.96 -7.67
N CYS A 197 -3.48 -6.44 -8.73
CA CYS A 197 -3.88 -7.22 -9.91
C CYS A 197 -2.90 -7.07 -11.08
N ALA A 198 -2.27 -5.91 -11.24
CA ALA A 198 -1.38 -5.63 -12.37
C ALA A 198 0.10 -5.47 -11.95
N GLY A 199 0.40 -5.49 -10.65
CA GLY A 199 1.78 -5.37 -10.15
C GLY A 199 2.37 -3.98 -10.38
N VAL A 200 1.53 -2.95 -10.45
CA VAL A 200 1.98 -1.56 -10.54
C VAL A 200 2.51 -1.12 -9.18
N CYS A 201 3.74 -0.61 -9.12
CA CYS A 201 4.28 -0.03 -7.90
C CYS A 201 3.56 1.29 -7.60
N THR A 202 3.09 1.44 -6.37
CA THR A 202 2.47 2.66 -5.83
C THR A 202 3.43 3.42 -4.92
#